data_AF-A0A7X8CNT5-F1
#
_entry.id   AF-A0A7X8CNT5-F1
#
_cell.length_a   1.000
_cell.length_b   1.000
_cell.length_c   1.000
_cell.angle_alpha   90.00
_cell.angle_beta   90.00
_cell.angle_gamma   90.00
#
_symmetry.space_group_name_H-M   'P 1'
#
loop_
_entity.id
_entity.type
_entity.pdbx_description
1 polymer ?
#
loop_
_entity_poly.entity_id
_entity_poly.type
_entity_poly.pdbx_seq_one_letter_code
_entity_poly.pdbx_strand_id
1 'polypeptide(L)'
;EYEKAAALRDRAEALRLRYQEARDKWLQEKQMNEVVSASDIADVVSSWTGIPTTQLMEKERERLLRMEEELHRRVVGQDEAIHAVAEAIRRSRAGITEGRRPIGSFLFLGPTGVGKTELAKALAEFMFGSDEALLRIDMSEYMEKHTVSRLIGAPPGYVGYEEGGQLTEIVRRRPYQVILLDEIEKAHPDVFNILLQILDDGRLTDGQGRTVDFRNTVIIMTSNLGSQIFRSLTYDQLEENFEKSKQIVLGEVERHFKPEFINRIDEIIVFKPLSKEQIHQIVDLMISHLEKRLEEQGLNLVLDDQVKDFLAQNGYDPDYGARPLRRLIQKKIESPLASELIRCSFQPGQTIRVKMDSDQKIQFSCE
;
A
#
# COMPACT_ATOMS: atom_id res chain seq x y z
N GLU A 1 -54.62 -34.50 -43.37
CA GLU A 1 -53.41 -33.69 -43.06
C GLU A 1 -53.55 -32.90 -41.75
N TYR A 2 -54.72 -32.31 -41.46
CA TYR A 2 -54.99 -31.60 -40.21
C TYR A 2 -54.80 -32.41 -38.92
N GLU A 3 -55.19 -33.69 -38.89
CA GLU A 3 -54.99 -34.55 -37.70
C GLU A 3 -53.50 -34.82 -37.40
N LYS A 4 -52.68 -34.98 -38.45
CA LYS A 4 -51.22 -35.14 -38.28
C LYS A 4 -50.58 -33.86 -37.76
N ALA A 5 -51.06 -32.69 -38.22
CA ALA A 5 -50.59 -31.40 -37.73
C ALA A 5 -50.99 -31.17 -36.26
N ALA A 6 -52.21 -31.56 -35.86
CA ALA A 6 -52.66 -31.51 -34.47
C ALA A 6 -51.82 -32.41 -33.57
N ALA A 7 -51.60 -33.67 -33.96
CA ALA A 7 -50.79 -34.62 -33.21
C ALA A 7 -49.32 -34.17 -33.05
N LEU A 8 -48.75 -33.51 -34.07
CA LEU A 8 -47.40 -32.93 -33.98
C LEU A 8 -47.36 -31.72 -33.06
N ARG A 9 -48.41 -30.89 -33.03
CA ARG A 9 -48.51 -29.75 -32.10
C ARG A 9 -48.59 -30.23 -30.66
N ASP A 10 -49.45 -31.20 -30.38
CA ASP A 10 -49.61 -31.78 -29.04
C ASP A 10 -48.30 -32.43 -28.57
N ARG A 11 -47.60 -33.12 -29.48
CA ARG A 11 -46.28 -33.69 -29.17
C ARG A 11 -45.22 -32.63 -28.91
N ALA A 12 -45.25 -31.51 -29.63
CA ALA A 12 -44.33 -30.39 -29.41
C ALA A 12 -44.59 -29.68 -28.07
N GLU A 13 -45.86 -29.49 -27.70
CA GLU A 13 -46.24 -28.96 -26.40
C GLU A 13 -45.83 -29.89 -25.26
N ALA A 14 -46.07 -31.20 -25.40
CA ALA A 14 -45.64 -32.19 -24.42
C ALA A 14 -44.10 -32.24 -24.26
N LEU A 15 -43.35 -32.13 -25.36
CA LEU A 15 -41.89 -32.05 -25.32
C LEU A 15 -41.39 -30.76 -24.66
N ARG A 16 -42.04 -29.63 -24.92
CA ARG A 16 -41.72 -28.36 -24.26
C ARG A 16 -41.95 -28.43 -22.76
N LEU A 17 -43.08 -29.00 -22.33
CA LEU A 17 -43.39 -29.15 -20.91
C LEU A 17 -42.36 -30.04 -20.20
N ARG A 18 -42.03 -31.20 -20.80
CA ARG A 18 -40.98 -32.08 -20.26
C ARG A 18 -39.60 -31.41 -20.21
N TYR A 19 -39.27 -30.60 -21.21
CA TYR A 19 -38.02 -29.84 -21.21
C TYR A 19 -38.01 -28.82 -20.08
N GLN A 20 -39.10 -28.08 -19.88
CA GLN A 20 -39.24 -27.11 -18.78
C GLN A 20 -39.11 -27.80 -17.41
N GLU A 21 -39.83 -28.90 -17.19
CA GLU A 21 -39.76 -29.65 -15.93
C GLU A 21 -38.35 -30.20 -15.66
N ALA A 22 -37.71 -30.80 -16.67
CA ALA A 22 -36.35 -31.33 -16.54
C ALA A 22 -35.31 -30.22 -16.30
N ARG A 23 -35.49 -29.07 -16.97
CA ARG A 23 -34.63 -27.89 -16.82
C ARG A 23 -34.78 -27.26 -15.44
N ASP A 24 -36.01 -27.04 -14.97
CA ASP A 24 -36.28 -26.39 -13.69
C ASP A 24 -35.79 -27.29 -12.53
N LYS A 25 -35.94 -28.61 -12.67
CA LYS A 25 -35.35 -29.59 -11.75
C LYS A 25 -33.81 -29.52 -11.75
N TRP A 26 -33.18 -29.43 -12.92
CA TRP A 26 -31.73 -29.30 -13.04
C TRP A 26 -31.20 -28.00 -12.44
N LEU A 27 -31.89 -26.87 -12.64
CA LEU A 27 -31.56 -25.58 -12.03
C LEU A 27 -31.66 -25.62 -10.50
N GLN A 28 -32.69 -26.28 -9.95
CA GLN A 28 -32.83 -26.50 -8.51
C GLN A 28 -31.74 -27.41 -7.93
N GLU A 29 -31.44 -28.54 -8.58
CA GLU A 29 -30.37 -29.47 -8.17
C GLU A 29 -29.00 -28.80 -8.16
N LYS A 30 -28.76 -27.88 -9.10
CA LYS A 30 -27.48 -27.15 -9.22
C LYS A 30 -27.42 -25.83 -8.45
N GLN A 31 -28.52 -25.40 -7.81
CA GLN A 31 -28.63 -24.08 -7.17
C GLN A 31 -28.18 -22.93 -8.09
N MET A 32 -28.48 -23.02 -9.39
CA MET A 32 -28.08 -22.03 -10.39
C MET A 32 -29.26 -21.15 -10.77
N ASN A 33 -29.02 -19.84 -10.85
CA ASN A 33 -29.99 -18.90 -11.40
C ASN A 33 -29.79 -18.77 -12.92
N GLU A 34 -30.89 -18.69 -13.68
CA GLU A 34 -30.86 -18.53 -15.15
C GLU A 34 -30.47 -17.10 -15.58
N VAL A 35 -30.62 -16.14 -14.68
CA VAL A 35 -30.29 -14.73 -14.90
C VAL A 35 -29.01 -14.38 -14.17
N VAL A 36 -28.01 -13.96 -14.93
CA VAL A 36 -26.78 -13.38 -14.38
C VAL A 36 -27.13 -12.05 -13.74
N SER A 37 -26.94 -11.95 -12.42
CA SER A 37 -27.13 -10.75 -11.63
C SER A 37 -25.88 -9.86 -11.64
N ALA A 38 -26.02 -8.60 -11.23
CA ALA A 38 -24.88 -7.71 -11.04
C ALA A 38 -23.86 -8.28 -10.02
N SER A 39 -24.33 -9.05 -9.02
CA SER A 39 -23.46 -9.73 -8.06
C SER A 39 -22.64 -10.85 -8.68
N ASP A 40 -23.21 -11.61 -9.61
CA ASP A 40 -22.47 -12.70 -10.28
C ASP A 40 -21.36 -12.14 -11.19
N ILE A 41 -21.63 -11.03 -11.90
CA ILE A 41 -20.61 -10.32 -12.70
C ILE A 41 -19.51 -9.78 -11.78
N ALA A 42 -19.92 -9.17 -10.68
CA ALA A 42 -19.01 -8.65 -9.68
C ALA A 42 -18.10 -9.76 -9.14
N ASP A 43 -18.61 -10.89 -8.65
CA ASP A 43 -17.79 -11.96 -8.08
C ASP A 43 -16.76 -12.53 -9.08
N VAL A 44 -17.13 -12.63 -10.37
CA VAL A 44 -16.19 -13.03 -11.42
C VAL A 44 -15.10 -11.96 -11.64
N VAL A 45 -15.49 -10.67 -11.73
CA VAL A 45 -14.52 -9.57 -11.85
C VAL A 45 -13.62 -9.51 -10.62
N SER A 46 -14.16 -9.72 -9.42
CA SER A 46 -13.39 -9.78 -8.17
C SER A 46 -12.44 -10.95 -8.15
N SER A 47 -12.84 -12.13 -8.65
CA SER A 47 -11.96 -13.29 -8.76
C SER A 47 -10.82 -13.06 -9.76
N TRP A 48 -11.08 -12.36 -10.87
CA TRP A 48 -10.05 -12.08 -11.88
C TRP A 48 -9.08 -10.97 -11.48
N THR A 49 -9.60 -9.93 -10.83
CA THR A 49 -8.83 -8.73 -10.47
C THR A 49 -8.26 -8.79 -9.05
N GLY A 50 -8.79 -9.68 -8.20
CA GLY A 50 -8.49 -9.77 -6.77
C GLY A 50 -9.26 -8.77 -5.89
N ILE A 51 -10.26 -8.06 -6.43
CA ILE A 51 -10.85 -6.87 -5.78
C ILE A 51 -12.35 -7.02 -5.59
N PRO A 52 -12.87 -6.92 -4.35
CA PRO A 52 -14.30 -7.09 -4.08
C PRO A 52 -15.15 -6.05 -4.82
N THR A 53 -16.10 -6.50 -5.63
CA THR A 53 -16.99 -5.65 -6.45
C THR A 53 -18.45 -5.67 -5.97
N THR A 54 -18.82 -6.63 -5.10
CA THR A 54 -20.21 -7.02 -4.81
C THR A 54 -20.91 -6.19 -3.72
N GLN A 55 -20.22 -5.33 -2.96
CA GLN A 55 -20.82 -4.61 -1.81
C GLN A 55 -20.42 -3.12 -1.69
N LEU A 56 -19.99 -2.52 -2.80
CA LEU A 56 -19.12 -1.36 -2.75
C LEU A 56 -19.77 -0.04 -2.31
N MET A 57 -20.89 0.45 -2.87
CA MET A 57 -21.17 1.89 -2.75
C MET A 57 -21.39 2.47 -1.33
N GLU A 58 -22.19 1.85 -0.45
CA GLU A 58 -22.41 2.40 0.90
C GLU A 58 -21.28 2.04 1.88
N LYS A 59 -20.84 0.78 1.90
CA LYS A 59 -19.73 0.34 2.77
C LYS A 59 -18.39 0.95 2.40
N GLU A 60 -18.11 1.15 1.11
CA GLU A 60 -16.90 1.85 0.65
C GLU A 60 -16.95 3.33 1.02
N ARG A 61 -18.10 3.99 0.95
CA ARG A 61 -18.24 5.39 1.41
C ARG A 61 -17.94 5.53 2.90
N GLU A 62 -18.55 4.71 3.75
CA GLU A 62 -18.28 4.74 5.19
C GLU A 62 -16.80 4.44 5.49
N ARG A 63 -16.21 3.48 4.76
CA ARG A 63 -14.78 3.15 4.87
C ARG A 63 -13.90 4.34 4.49
N LEU A 64 -14.19 5.02 3.38
CA LEU A 64 -13.45 6.20 2.91
C LEU A 64 -13.56 7.40 3.87
N LEU A 65 -14.68 7.53 4.58
CA LEU A 65 -14.86 8.56 5.61
C LEU A 65 -14.01 8.32 6.86
N ARG A 66 -13.57 7.07 7.09
CA ARG A 66 -12.69 6.68 8.21
C ARG A 66 -11.26 6.35 7.75
N MET A 67 -10.87 6.82 6.56
CA MET A 67 -9.57 6.47 5.98
C MET A 67 -8.42 6.91 6.89
N GLU A 68 -8.47 8.12 7.43
CA GLU A 68 -7.44 8.64 8.33
C GLU A 68 -7.27 7.75 9.57
N GLU A 69 -8.37 7.35 10.21
CA GLU A 69 -8.36 6.45 11.37
C GLU A 69 -7.73 5.09 11.03
N GLU A 70 -8.08 4.51 9.89
CA GLU A 70 -7.55 3.23 9.44
C GLU A 70 -6.06 3.32 9.08
N LEU A 71 -5.61 4.40 8.44
CA LEU A 71 -4.20 4.63 8.14
C LEU A 71 -3.37 4.86 9.42
N HIS A 72 -3.93 5.55 10.41
CA HIS A 72 -3.27 5.78 11.71
C HIS A 72 -3.06 4.53 12.55
N ARG A 73 -3.80 3.43 12.28
CA ARG A 73 -3.52 2.14 12.93
C ARG A 73 -2.13 1.61 12.64
N ARG A 74 -1.52 2.08 11.54
CA ARG A 74 -0.22 1.60 11.06
C ARG A 74 0.81 2.71 10.92
N VAL A 75 0.37 3.92 10.59
CA VAL A 75 1.25 5.08 10.43
C VAL A 75 1.11 6.00 11.65
N VAL A 76 2.20 6.12 12.39
CA VAL A 76 2.26 6.96 13.58
C VAL A 76 2.60 8.40 13.19
N GLY A 77 1.80 9.35 13.68
CA GLY A 77 1.93 10.77 13.35
C GLY A 77 1.64 11.05 11.88
N GLN A 78 2.33 12.05 11.31
CA GLN A 78 2.18 12.45 9.90
C GLN A 78 0.74 12.83 9.52
N ASP A 79 0.01 13.49 10.43
CA ASP A 79 -1.43 13.79 10.27
C ASP A 79 -1.70 14.59 8.99
N GLU A 80 -0.85 15.56 8.67
CA GLU A 80 -0.94 16.37 7.44
C GLU A 80 -0.80 15.50 6.17
N ALA A 81 0.10 14.51 6.19
CA ALA A 81 0.32 13.61 5.08
C ALA A 81 -0.87 12.67 4.87
N ILE A 82 -1.37 12.08 5.96
CA ILE A 82 -2.51 11.17 5.95
C ILE A 82 -3.76 11.92 5.48
N HIS A 83 -4.00 13.11 6.01
CA HIS A 83 -5.15 13.94 5.62
C HIS A 83 -5.11 14.33 4.14
N ALA A 84 -3.97 14.80 3.62
CA ALA A 84 -3.82 15.18 2.21
C ALA A 84 -4.05 13.98 1.26
N VAL A 85 -3.52 12.80 1.60
CA VAL A 85 -3.77 11.57 0.84
C VAL A 85 -5.24 11.20 0.87
N ALA A 86 -5.87 11.24 2.05
CA ALA A 86 -7.27 10.87 2.21
C ALA A 86 -8.21 11.83 1.45
N GLU A 87 -7.96 13.13 1.50
CA GLU A 87 -8.71 14.11 0.72
C GLU A 87 -8.59 13.88 -0.78
N ALA A 88 -7.37 13.71 -1.30
CA ALA A 88 -7.15 13.49 -2.74
C ALA A 88 -7.88 12.24 -3.25
N ILE A 89 -7.84 11.14 -2.49
CA ILE A 89 -8.54 9.91 -2.85
C ILE A 89 -10.05 10.08 -2.78
N ARG A 90 -10.56 10.77 -1.75
CA ARG A 90 -12.00 11.08 -1.66
C ARG A 90 -12.47 11.93 -2.84
N ARG A 91 -11.69 12.94 -3.27
CA ARG A 91 -12.01 13.76 -4.46
C ARG A 91 -12.11 12.90 -5.71
N SER A 92 -11.17 11.99 -5.89
CA SER A 92 -11.15 11.05 -7.02
C SER A 92 -12.36 10.09 -7.01
N ARG A 93 -12.64 9.47 -5.85
CA ARG A 93 -13.78 8.55 -5.68
C ARG A 93 -15.15 9.23 -5.76
N ALA A 94 -15.24 10.50 -5.41
CA ALA A 94 -16.44 11.31 -5.58
C ALA A 94 -16.68 11.72 -7.04
N GLY A 95 -15.76 11.41 -7.97
CA GLY A 95 -15.86 11.80 -9.38
C GLY A 95 -15.66 13.30 -9.61
N ILE A 96 -15.04 14.01 -8.66
CA ILE A 96 -14.73 15.44 -8.76
C ILE A 96 -13.50 15.64 -9.66
N THR A 97 -12.55 14.69 -9.63
CA THR A 97 -11.32 14.71 -10.43
C THR A 97 -11.56 14.18 -11.86
N GLU A 98 -10.75 14.62 -12.83
CA GLU A 98 -10.79 14.11 -14.21
C GLU A 98 -10.58 12.58 -14.26
N GLY A 99 -11.61 11.83 -14.69
CA GLY A 99 -11.61 10.35 -14.70
C GLY A 99 -10.64 9.66 -15.68
N ARG A 100 -9.72 10.41 -16.30
CA ARG A 100 -8.63 9.87 -17.13
C ARG A 100 -7.31 9.72 -16.38
N ARG A 101 -7.16 10.32 -15.20
CA ARG A 101 -5.91 10.30 -14.43
C ARG A 101 -5.90 9.12 -13.44
N PRO A 102 -4.74 8.75 -12.85
CA PRO A 102 -4.69 7.81 -11.72
C PRO A 102 -5.60 8.27 -10.56
N ILE A 103 -5.91 7.36 -9.63
CA ILE A 103 -6.77 7.65 -8.46
C ILE A 103 -6.18 8.81 -7.64
N GLY A 104 -4.86 8.85 -7.52
CA GLY A 104 -4.12 9.96 -6.93
C GLY A 104 -2.64 9.85 -7.23
N SER A 105 -1.97 10.98 -7.28
CA SER A 105 -0.54 11.11 -7.51
C SER A 105 0.12 11.98 -6.44
N PHE A 106 1.13 11.42 -5.78
CA PHE A 106 1.71 12.01 -4.58
C PHE A 106 3.23 12.08 -4.67
N LEU A 107 3.82 13.18 -4.22
CA LEU A 107 5.26 13.29 -3.99
C LEU A 107 5.54 13.43 -2.50
N PHE A 108 6.06 12.37 -1.90
CA PHE A 108 6.42 12.31 -0.48
C PHE A 108 7.87 12.75 -0.29
N LEU A 109 8.05 13.88 0.38
CA LEU A 109 9.33 14.49 0.70
C LEU A 109 9.66 14.30 2.18
N GLY A 110 10.94 14.21 2.52
CA GLY A 110 11.37 14.19 3.92
C GLY A 110 12.60 13.30 4.15
N PRO A 111 13.06 13.15 5.40
CA PRO A 111 14.19 12.28 5.71
C PRO A 111 13.83 10.80 5.57
N THR A 112 14.85 9.95 5.69
CA THR A 112 14.68 8.50 5.64
C THR A 112 14.02 8.00 6.92
N GLY A 113 13.12 7.02 6.80
CA GLY A 113 12.59 6.31 7.98
C GLY A 113 11.53 7.06 8.81
N VAL A 114 10.92 8.11 8.26
CA VAL A 114 9.82 8.87 8.89
C VAL A 114 8.41 8.38 8.57
N GLY A 115 8.26 7.37 7.70
CA GLY A 115 6.96 6.75 7.40
C GLY A 115 6.49 6.81 5.95
N LYS A 116 7.24 7.42 5.01
CA LYS A 116 6.85 7.54 3.58
C LYS A 116 6.41 6.20 2.95
N THR A 117 7.27 5.17 3.05
CA THR A 117 6.99 3.82 2.54
C THR A 117 5.91 3.11 3.35
N GLU A 118 5.78 3.41 4.64
CA GLU A 118 4.78 2.77 5.49
C GLU A 118 3.38 3.27 5.17
N LEU A 119 3.23 4.58 4.89
CA LEU A 119 1.99 5.14 4.38
C LEU A 119 1.59 4.54 3.04
N ALA A 120 2.55 4.30 2.14
CA ALA A 120 2.27 3.63 0.87
C ALA A 120 1.73 2.20 1.05
N LYS A 121 2.27 1.44 2.01
CA LYS A 121 1.78 0.09 2.34
C LYS A 121 0.40 0.13 3.00
N ALA A 122 0.24 0.96 4.02
CA ALA A 122 -1.04 1.16 4.71
C ALA A 122 -2.13 1.55 3.70
N LEU A 123 -1.78 2.38 2.71
CA LEU A 123 -2.68 2.75 1.64
C LEU A 123 -2.99 1.60 0.69
N ALA A 124 -2.02 0.74 0.34
CA ALA A 124 -2.25 -0.44 -0.48
C ALA A 124 -3.20 -1.44 0.21
N GLU A 125 -2.97 -1.70 1.49
CA GLU A 125 -3.85 -2.51 2.33
C GLU A 125 -5.26 -1.92 2.42
N PHE A 126 -5.36 -0.61 2.68
CA PHE A 126 -6.65 0.06 2.77
C PHE A 126 -7.40 0.04 1.43
N MET A 127 -6.77 0.43 0.33
CA MET A 127 -7.43 0.59 -0.96
C MET A 127 -7.71 -0.74 -1.66
N PHE A 128 -6.79 -1.70 -1.55
CA PHE A 128 -6.78 -2.91 -2.37
C PHE A 128 -6.77 -4.21 -1.54
N GLY A 129 -6.84 -4.10 -0.21
CA GLY A 129 -7.02 -5.23 0.70
C GLY A 129 -5.74 -6.00 1.03
N SER A 130 -4.58 -5.62 0.49
CA SER A 130 -3.31 -6.30 0.76
C SER A 130 -2.10 -5.38 0.56
N ASP A 131 -1.09 -5.55 1.40
CA ASP A 131 0.25 -4.97 1.22
C ASP A 131 0.92 -5.41 -0.08
N GLU A 132 0.57 -6.60 -0.58
CA GLU A 132 1.10 -7.13 -1.84
C GLU A 132 0.58 -6.38 -3.07
N ALA A 133 -0.44 -5.52 -2.90
CA ALA A 133 -0.89 -4.58 -3.91
C ALA A 133 0.00 -3.32 -3.96
N LEU A 134 1.19 -3.34 -3.35
CA LEU A 134 2.23 -2.33 -3.50
C LEU A 134 3.30 -2.80 -4.49
N LEU A 135 3.32 -2.19 -5.69
CA LEU A 135 4.43 -2.31 -6.62
C LEU A 135 5.51 -1.28 -6.26
N ARG A 136 6.61 -1.73 -5.65
CA ARG A 136 7.75 -0.87 -5.34
C ARG A 136 8.81 -0.96 -6.44
N ILE A 137 9.26 0.19 -6.92
CA ILE A 137 10.33 0.32 -7.91
C ILE A 137 11.35 1.33 -7.38
N ASP A 138 12.61 0.90 -7.30
CA ASP A 138 13.72 1.76 -6.89
C ASP A 138 14.26 2.54 -8.10
N MET A 139 14.14 3.87 -8.08
CA MET A 139 14.56 4.73 -9.18
C MET A 139 16.07 4.86 -9.31
N SER A 140 16.84 4.43 -8.30
CA SER A 140 18.30 4.31 -8.40
C SER A 140 18.73 3.22 -9.40
N GLU A 141 17.87 2.25 -9.72
CA GLU A 141 18.13 1.28 -10.81
C GLU A 141 17.94 1.89 -12.21
N TYR A 142 17.32 3.06 -12.28
CA TYR A 142 16.91 3.76 -13.51
C TYR A 142 17.68 5.05 -13.77
N MET A 143 18.90 5.15 -13.22
CA MET A 143 19.78 6.31 -13.40
C MET A 143 20.31 6.47 -14.84
N GLU A 144 20.35 5.39 -15.61
CA GLU A 144 20.93 5.38 -16.95
C GLU A 144 19.86 5.25 -18.03
N LYS A 145 20.08 5.90 -19.17
CA LYS A 145 19.14 5.90 -20.30
C LYS A 145 18.74 4.48 -20.76
N HIS A 146 19.67 3.54 -20.75
CA HIS A 146 19.43 2.19 -21.25
C HIS A 146 18.60 1.33 -20.27
N THR A 147 18.58 1.65 -18.97
CA THR A 147 17.78 0.93 -17.98
C THR A 147 16.33 1.39 -17.99
N VAL A 148 16.03 2.61 -18.46
CA VAL A 148 14.66 3.14 -18.63
C VAL A 148 13.78 2.21 -19.49
N SER A 149 14.35 1.63 -20.56
CA SER A 149 13.63 0.68 -21.41
C SER A 149 13.15 -0.56 -20.66
N ARG A 150 13.73 -0.92 -19.50
CA ARG A 150 13.25 -2.04 -18.68
C ARG A 150 11.90 -1.75 -18.02
N LEU A 151 11.53 -0.48 -17.78
CA LEU A 151 10.22 -0.12 -17.23
C LEU A 151 9.09 -0.45 -18.21
N ILE A 152 9.28 -0.13 -19.48
CA ILE A 152 8.25 -0.22 -20.53
C ILE A 152 8.42 -1.42 -21.46
N GLY A 153 9.57 -2.09 -21.42
CA GLY A 153 9.94 -3.16 -22.33
C GLY A 153 10.82 -2.65 -23.46
N ALA A 154 11.75 -3.50 -23.92
CA ALA A 154 12.59 -3.16 -25.05
C ALA A 154 11.75 -3.04 -26.34
N PRO A 155 12.15 -2.20 -27.31
CA PRO A 155 11.49 -2.14 -28.62
C PRO A 155 11.81 -3.39 -29.47
N PRO A 156 11.05 -3.63 -30.56
CA PRO A 156 11.28 -4.78 -31.44
C PRO A 156 12.71 -4.83 -31.97
N GLY A 157 13.36 -5.99 -31.85
CA GLY A 157 14.74 -6.21 -32.33
C GLY A 157 15.84 -6.08 -31.27
N TYR A 158 15.50 -5.81 -30.01
CA TYR A 158 16.44 -5.76 -28.89
C TYR A 158 16.30 -6.97 -27.95
N VAL A 159 17.38 -7.36 -27.26
CA VAL A 159 17.35 -8.43 -26.24
C VAL A 159 16.41 -8.03 -25.11
N GLY A 160 15.51 -8.94 -24.69
CA GLY A 160 14.48 -8.68 -23.67
C GLY A 160 13.16 -8.15 -24.25
N TYR A 161 12.99 -8.10 -25.58
CA TYR A 161 11.74 -7.70 -26.23
C TYR A 161 10.53 -8.54 -25.78
N GLU A 162 10.70 -9.85 -25.56
CA GLU A 162 9.59 -10.75 -25.20
C GLU A 162 9.19 -10.72 -23.72
N GLU A 163 10.03 -10.16 -22.84
CA GLU A 163 9.80 -10.17 -21.39
C GLU A 163 8.82 -9.07 -20.94
N GLY A 164 8.52 -8.10 -21.81
CA GLY A 164 7.70 -6.93 -21.51
C GLY A 164 8.38 -5.97 -20.52
N GLY A 165 7.69 -4.89 -20.14
CA GLY A 165 8.23 -3.93 -19.18
C GLY A 165 7.91 -4.30 -17.75
N GLN A 166 8.85 -4.05 -16.83
CA GLN A 166 8.64 -4.30 -15.40
C GLN A 166 7.44 -3.53 -14.84
N LEU A 167 7.21 -2.31 -15.31
CA LEU A 167 6.04 -1.52 -14.90
C LEU A 167 4.81 -1.92 -15.70
N THR A 168 4.92 -1.97 -17.03
CA THR A 168 3.78 -2.17 -17.93
C THR A 168 3.16 -3.55 -17.79
N GLU A 169 3.94 -4.63 -17.69
CA GLU A 169 3.38 -5.98 -17.54
C GLU A 169 2.75 -6.23 -16.18
N ILE A 170 3.34 -5.71 -15.09
CA ILE A 170 2.78 -5.88 -13.75
C ILE A 170 1.44 -5.14 -13.65
N VAL A 171 1.38 -3.88 -14.10
CA VAL A 171 0.14 -3.08 -14.09
C VAL A 171 -0.92 -3.68 -15.02
N ARG A 172 -0.53 -4.22 -16.18
CA ARG A 172 -1.46 -4.93 -17.07
C ARG A 172 -2.11 -6.15 -16.40
N ARG A 173 -1.36 -6.89 -15.59
CA ARG A 173 -1.87 -8.07 -14.84
C ARG A 173 -2.66 -7.67 -13.59
N ARG A 174 -2.26 -6.61 -12.91
CA ARG A 174 -2.89 -6.07 -11.69
C ARG A 174 -3.07 -4.56 -11.82
N PRO A 175 -4.18 -4.09 -12.42
CA PRO A 175 -4.38 -2.67 -12.72
C PRO A 175 -4.77 -1.83 -11.49
N TYR A 176 -5.06 -2.45 -10.36
CA TYR A 176 -5.40 -1.78 -9.11
C TYR A 176 -4.33 -2.07 -8.07
N GLN A 177 -3.46 -1.09 -7.88
CA GLN A 177 -2.33 -1.20 -6.98
C GLN A 177 -1.78 0.19 -6.67
N VAL A 178 -1.05 0.28 -5.56
CA VAL A 178 -0.20 1.43 -5.27
C VAL A 178 1.13 1.20 -5.98
N ILE A 179 1.60 2.17 -6.74
CA ILE A 179 2.90 2.16 -7.39
C ILE A 179 3.80 3.13 -6.63
N LEU A 180 4.82 2.59 -5.99
CA LEU A 180 5.80 3.36 -5.21
C LEU A 180 7.10 3.49 -5.99
N LEU A 181 7.39 4.70 -6.46
CA LEU A 181 8.63 5.08 -7.12
C LEU A 181 9.57 5.69 -6.06
N ASP A 182 10.48 4.88 -5.53
CA ASP A 182 11.36 5.28 -4.43
C ASP A 182 12.58 6.05 -4.98
N GLU A 183 13.03 7.09 -4.27
CA GLU A 183 14.20 7.92 -4.64
C GLU A 183 14.10 8.54 -6.05
N ILE A 184 12.94 9.13 -6.38
CA ILE A 184 12.64 9.64 -7.72
C ILE A 184 13.64 10.69 -8.24
N GLU A 185 14.34 11.40 -7.36
CA GLU A 185 15.38 12.35 -7.74
C GLU A 185 16.59 11.72 -8.43
N LYS A 186 16.78 10.40 -8.27
CA LYS A 186 17.88 9.64 -8.88
C LYS A 186 17.56 9.16 -10.30
N ALA A 187 16.28 9.15 -10.68
CA ALA A 187 15.84 8.66 -11.99
C ALA A 187 16.48 9.45 -13.14
N HIS A 188 16.75 8.77 -14.25
CA HIS A 188 17.13 9.41 -15.50
C HIS A 188 15.98 10.33 -16.01
N PRO A 189 16.28 11.49 -16.62
CA PRO A 189 15.27 12.41 -17.17
C PRO A 189 14.19 11.76 -18.06
N ASP A 190 14.55 10.71 -18.81
CA ASP A 190 13.61 10.00 -19.68
C ASP A 190 12.50 9.25 -18.92
N VAL A 191 12.72 8.90 -17.64
CA VAL A 191 11.68 8.32 -16.78
C VAL A 191 10.51 9.31 -16.58
N PHE A 192 10.81 10.61 -16.43
CA PHE A 192 9.78 11.62 -16.21
C PHE A 192 8.86 11.79 -17.43
N ASN A 193 9.37 11.55 -18.65
CA ASN A 193 8.53 11.56 -19.85
C ASN A 193 7.48 10.44 -19.81
N ILE A 194 7.87 9.26 -19.31
CA ILE A 194 6.95 8.13 -19.09
C ILE A 194 5.93 8.48 -18.01
N LEU A 195 6.38 9.07 -16.90
CA LEU A 195 5.49 9.45 -15.80
C LEU A 195 4.49 10.53 -16.21
N LEU A 196 4.89 11.52 -17.00
CA LEU A 196 3.97 12.53 -17.53
C LEU A 196 2.81 11.90 -18.30
N GLN A 197 3.08 10.88 -19.12
CA GLN A 197 2.03 10.16 -19.85
C GLN A 197 1.05 9.45 -18.90
N ILE A 198 1.58 8.79 -17.86
CA ILE A 198 0.77 8.13 -16.82
C ILE A 198 -0.07 9.16 -16.06
N LEU A 199 0.52 10.27 -15.64
CA LEU A 199 -0.15 11.28 -14.80
C LEU A 199 -1.18 12.11 -15.59
N ASP A 200 -1.02 12.26 -16.90
CA ASP A 200 -1.95 13.04 -17.74
C ASP A 200 -3.11 12.22 -18.27
N ASP A 201 -2.82 11.05 -18.84
CA ASP A 201 -3.82 10.26 -19.57
C ASP A 201 -4.16 8.94 -18.87
N GLY A 202 -3.52 8.64 -17.73
CA GLY A 202 -3.72 7.39 -17.00
C GLY A 202 -3.38 6.18 -17.84
N ARG A 203 -2.52 6.33 -18.84
CA ARG A 203 -2.19 5.29 -19.82
C ARG A 203 -0.73 5.35 -20.20
N LEU A 204 -0.16 4.19 -20.50
CA LEU A 204 1.20 4.07 -21.00
C LEU A 204 1.24 3.06 -22.13
N THR A 205 1.92 3.40 -23.22
CA THR A 205 2.17 2.45 -24.31
C THR A 205 3.51 1.77 -24.09
N ASP A 206 3.52 0.45 -24.04
CA ASP A 206 4.72 -0.36 -23.84
C ASP A 206 5.59 -0.43 -25.11
N GLY A 207 6.79 -1.01 -25.01
CA GLY A 207 7.71 -1.19 -26.13
C GLY A 207 7.17 -2.07 -27.28
N GLN A 208 6.08 -2.81 -27.04
CA GLN A 208 5.39 -3.66 -28.02
C GLN A 208 4.16 -2.96 -28.64
N GLY A 209 3.88 -1.71 -28.27
CA GLY A 209 2.74 -0.94 -28.75
C GLY A 209 1.42 -1.24 -28.04
N ARG A 210 1.43 -1.97 -26.91
CA ARG A 210 0.23 -2.24 -26.11
C ARG A 210 -0.01 -1.09 -25.14
N THR A 211 -1.26 -0.64 -25.04
CA THR A 211 -1.65 0.39 -24.07
C THR A 211 -2.05 -0.26 -22.74
N VAL A 212 -1.41 0.17 -21.66
CA VAL A 212 -1.67 -0.24 -20.28
C VAL A 212 -2.40 0.87 -19.54
N ASP A 213 -3.39 0.51 -18.71
CA ASP A 213 -4.26 1.43 -17.98
C ASP A 213 -3.80 1.61 -16.52
N PHE A 214 -3.62 2.85 -16.11
CA PHE A 214 -3.18 3.30 -14.79
C PHE A 214 -4.27 4.08 -14.04
N ARG A 215 -5.47 4.26 -14.62
CA ARG A 215 -6.57 5.02 -13.99
C ARG A 215 -7.02 4.47 -12.64
N ASN A 216 -6.78 3.18 -12.40
CA ASN A 216 -7.11 2.49 -11.17
C ASN A 216 -5.93 2.36 -10.19
N THR A 217 -4.83 3.06 -10.45
CA THR A 217 -3.62 3.02 -9.62
C THR A 217 -3.51 4.26 -8.74
N VAL A 218 -2.77 4.13 -7.64
CA VAL A 218 -2.28 5.29 -6.87
C VAL A 218 -0.78 5.39 -7.10
N ILE A 219 -0.30 6.54 -7.57
CA ILE A 219 1.12 6.77 -7.83
C ILE A 219 1.73 7.52 -6.63
N ILE A 220 2.72 6.94 -5.98
CA ILE A 220 3.47 7.57 -4.90
C ILE A 220 4.92 7.63 -5.34
N MET A 221 5.50 8.82 -5.28
CA MET A 221 6.92 9.07 -5.49
C MET A 221 7.52 9.48 -4.16
N THR A 222 8.65 8.92 -3.77
CA THR A 222 9.39 9.39 -2.60
C THR A 222 10.63 10.13 -3.05
N SER A 223 11.00 11.14 -2.27
CA SER A 223 12.28 11.81 -2.42
C SER A 223 12.87 12.18 -1.08
N ASN A 224 14.20 12.19 -1.03
CA ASN A 224 14.97 12.70 0.10
C ASN A 224 15.51 14.13 -0.18
N LEU A 225 15.06 14.79 -1.25
CA LEU A 225 15.43 16.17 -1.56
C LEU A 225 15.11 17.12 -0.40
N GLY A 226 16.03 18.05 -0.15
CA GLY A 226 15.90 19.01 0.95
C GLY A 226 15.97 18.41 2.36
N SER A 227 16.12 17.09 2.51
CA SER A 227 16.03 16.44 3.83
C SER A 227 17.16 16.79 4.80
N GLN A 228 18.27 17.34 4.28
CA GLN A 228 19.40 17.77 5.11
C GLN A 228 19.04 18.88 6.10
N ILE A 229 18.04 19.71 5.78
CA ILE A 229 17.60 20.79 6.68
C ILE A 229 17.06 20.25 8.01
N PHE A 230 16.54 19.02 8.00
CA PHE A 230 15.98 18.38 9.18
C PHE A 230 17.04 17.77 10.09
N ARG A 231 18.31 17.64 9.65
CA ARG A 231 19.38 17.02 10.45
C ARG A 231 20.01 17.97 11.48
N SER A 232 19.96 19.29 11.22
CA SER A 232 20.67 20.29 12.04
C SER A 232 19.83 20.91 13.16
N LEU A 233 18.54 20.55 13.27
CA LEU A 233 17.59 21.17 14.19
C LEU A 233 17.06 20.13 15.17
N THR A 234 16.84 20.53 16.42
CA THR A 234 16.12 19.67 17.39
C THR A 234 14.65 19.56 17.01
N TYR A 235 13.94 18.55 17.53
CA TYR A 235 12.51 18.37 17.26
C TYR A 235 11.69 19.63 17.60
N ASP A 236 11.90 20.22 18.77
CA ASP A 236 11.18 21.43 19.20
C ASP A 236 11.44 22.63 18.26
N GLN A 237 12.68 22.80 17.81
CA GLN A 237 13.05 23.84 16.85
C GLN A 237 12.44 23.59 15.46
N LEU A 238 12.32 22.32 15.09
CA LEU A 238 11.71 21.89 13.84
C LEU A 238 10.20 22.13 13.85
N GLU A 239 9.54 21.88 14.96
CA GLU A 239 8.10 22.11 15.08
C GLU A 239 7.77 23.61 14.94
N GLU A 240 8.52 24.47 15.62
CA GLU A 240 8.34 25.94 15.52
C GLU A 240 8.70 26.49 14.12
N ASN A 241 9.67 25.89 13.43
CA ASN A 241 10.14 26.37 12.13
C ASN A 241 9.69 25.48 10.95
N PHE A 242 8.74 24.57 11.17
CA PHE A 242 8.39 23.56 10.16
C PHE A 242 7.96 24.21 8.86
N GLU A 243 7.15 25.26 8.93
CA GLU A 243 6.65 25.96 7.73
C GLU A 243 7.78 26.60 6.92
N LYS A 244 8.80 27.16 7.59
CA LYS A 244 10.00 27.70 6.91
C LYS A 244 10.82 26.57 6.27
N SER A 245 11.02 25.48 6.99
CA SER A 245 11.73 24.30 6.48
C SER A 245 11.00 23.68 5.29
N LYS A 246 9.67 23.60 5.35
CA LYS A 246 8.79 23.15 4.27
C LYS A 246 8.97 24.01 3.02
N GLN A 247 8.96 25.34 3.14
CA GLN A 247 9.19 26.25 2.01
C GLN A 247 10.57 26.04 1.38
N ILE A 248 11.61 25.80 2.19
CA ILE A 248 12.96 25.54 1.66
C ILE A 248 13.00 24.20 0.90
N VAL A 249 12.38 23.16 1.45
CA VAL A 249 12.28 21.84 0.79
C VAL A 249 11.51 21.95 -0.54
N LEU A 250 10.40 22.69 -0.57
CA LEU A 250 9.63 22.93 -1.79
C LEU A 250 10.45 23.71 -2.84
N GLY A 251 11.25 24.69 -2.42
CA GLY A 251 12.16 25.42 -3.31
C GLY A 251 13.23 24.51 -3.94
N GLU A 252 13.71 23.49 -3.23
CA GLU A 252 14.63 22.49 -3.80
C GLU A 252 13.93 21.58 -4.82
N VAL A 253 12.66 21.23 -4.60
CA VAL A 253 11.84 20.46 -5.55
C VAL A 253 11.61 21.25 -6.83
N GLU A 254 11.29 22.54 -6.74
CA GLU A 254 11.11 23.42 -7.91
C GLU A 254 12.39 23.61 -8.72
N ARG A 255 13.56 23.51 -8.08
CA ARG A 255 14.87 23.58 -8.76
C ARG A 255 15.23 22.27 -9.45
N HIS A 256 14.90 21.14 -8.84
CA HIS A 256 15.27 19.81 -9.35
C HIS A 256 14.31 19.31 -10.43
N PHE A 257 13.00 19.45 -10.22
CA PHE A 257 11.99 18.99 -11.16
C PHE A 257 11.46 20.13 -12.02
N LYS A 258 11.13 19.81 -13.26
CA LYS A 258 10.52 20.78 -14.17
C LYS A 258 9.08 21.11 -13.74
N PRO A 259 8.60 22.35 -13.96
CA PRO A 259 7.24 22.74 -13.64
C PRO A 259 6.16 21.85 -14.29
N GLU A 260 6.42 21.34 -15.50
CA GLU A 260 5.51 20.43 -16.20
C GLU A 260 5.18 19.17 -15.38
N PHE A 261 6.17 18.61 -14.69
CA PHE A 261 5.99 17.42 -13.84
C PHE A 261 5.32 17.76 -12.52
N ILE A 262 5.75 18.84 -11.87
CA ILE A 262 5.19 19.33 -10.60
C ILE A 262 3.68 19.57 -10.73
N ASN A 263 3.27 20.24 -11.81
CA ASN A 263 1.86 20.54 -12.08
C ASN A 263 0.99 19.31 -12.38
N ARG A 264 1.59 18.11 -12.53
CA ARG A 264 0.84 16.87 -12.74
C ARG A 264 0.58 16.09 -11.47
N ILE A 265 1.31 16.39 -10.40
CA ILE A 265 1.17 15.76 -9.09
C ILE A 265 -0.02 16.39 -8.38
N ASP A 266 -0.90 15.57 -7.78
CA ASP A 266 -2.08 16.08 -7.08
C ASP A 266 -1.71 16.73 -5.75
N GLU A 267 -0.78 16.12 -5.00
CA GLU A 267 -0.32 16.66 -3.72
C GLU A 267 1.20 16.43 -3.50
N ILE A 268 1.90 17.47 -3.07
CA ILE A 268 3.30 17.40 -2.65
C ILE A 268 3.34 17.51 -1.12
N ILE A 269 3.80 16.44 -0.47
CA ILE A 269 3.64 16.23 0.96
C ILE A 269 5.01 16.16 1.62
N VAL A 270 5.26 17.03 2.60
CA VAL A 270 6.50 17.03 3.39
C VAL A 270 6.27 16.32 4.70
N PHE A 271 6.99 15.22 4.92
CA PHE A 271 6.94 14.43 6.14
C PHE A 271 7.78 15.08 7.23
N LYS A 272 7.24 15.09 8.45
CA LYS A 272 7.89 15.59 9.65
C LYS A 272 8.87 14.55 10.20
N PRO A 273 10.00 14.95 10.79
CA PRO A 273 10.78 14.09 11.67
C PRO A 273 9.90 13.56 12.81
N LEU A 274 10.26 12.39 13.36
CA LEU A 274 9.46 11.73 14.38
C LEU A 274 9.79 12.27 15.78
N SER A 275 8.77 12.53 16.59
CA SER A 275 8.94 12.87 18.01
C SER A 275 9.34 11.65 18.83
N LYS A 276 9.84 11.85 20.06
CA LYS A 276 10.16 10.75 20.97
C LYS A 276 8.91 9.92 21.30
N GLU A 277 7.79 10.59 21.53
CA GLU A 277 6.48 10.00 21.81
C GLU A 277 5.97 9.19 20.62
N GLN A 278 6.15 9.70 19.41
CA GLN A 278 5.83 8.96 18.18
C GLN A 278 6.71 7.71 18.04
N ILE A 279 8.00 7.79 18.38
CA ILE A 279 8.89 6.62 18.37
C ILE A 279 8.42 5.59 19.40
N HIS A 280 7.95 6.00 20.58
CA HIS A 280 7.36 5.09 21.58
C HIS A 280 6.13 4.36 21.02
N GLN A 281 5.23 5.08 20.35
CA GLN A 281 4.07 4.48 19.70
C GLN A 281 4.46 3.52 18.58
N ILE A 282 5.54 3.80 17.83
CA ILE A 282 6.08 2.86 16.84
C ILE A 282 6.65 1.60 17.50
N VAL A 283 7.32 1.72 18.66
CA VAL A 283 7.76 0.55 19.44
C VAL A 283 6.56 -0.31 19.81
N ASP A 284 5.50 0.30 20.36
CA ASP A 284 4.28 -0.40 20.75
C ASP A 284 3.65 -1.13 19.56
N LEU A 285 3.56 -0.45 18.40
CA LEU A 285 3.07 -1.06 17.17
C LEU A 285 3.90 -2.28 16.75
N MET A 286 5.22 -2.18 16.74
CA MET A 286 6.11 -3.29 16.35
C MET A 286 6.03 -4.47 17.33
N ILE A 287 5.86 -4.19 18.61
CA ILE A 287 5.75 -5.22 19.66
C ILE A 287 4.38 -5.89 19.64
N SER A 288 3.31 -5.20 19.25
CA SER A 288 1.98 -5.81 19.13
C SER A 288 1.95 -7.03 18.20
N HIS A 289 2.82 -7.07 17.18
CA HIS A 289 2.97 -8.22 16.29
C HIS A 289 3.66 -9.41 16.97
N LEU A 290 4.53 -9.15 17.94
CA LEU A 290 5.12 -10.18 18.78
C LEU A 290 4.12 -10.66 19.84
N GLU A 291 3.39 -9.73 20.47
CA GLU A 291 2.32 -10.03 21.44
C GLU A 291 1.30 -10.99 20.85
N LYS A 292 0.73 -10.69 19.67
CA LYS A 292 -0.24 -11.58 19.00
C LYS A 292 0.29 -13.01 18.78
N ARG A 293 1.56 -13.15 18.39
CA ARG A 293 2.18 -14.48 18.18
C ARG A 293 2.38 -15.23 19.48
N LEU A 294 2.62 -14.53 20.59
CA LEU A 294 2.74 -15.13 21.92
C LEU A 294 1.38 -15.49 22.51
N GLU A 295 0.35 -14.67 22.26
CA GLU A 295 -1.03 -14.94 22.66
C GLU A 295 -1.56 -16.24 22.04
N GLU A 296 -1.21 -16.53 20.77
CA GLU A 296 -1.50 -17.81 20.11
C GLU A 296 -0.86 -19.01 20.82
N GLN A 297 0.22 -18.78 21.57
CA GLN A 297 0.90 -19.77 22.43
C GLN A 297 0.42 -19.72 23.90
N GLY A 298 -0.59 -18.89 24.19
CA GLY A 298 -1.14 -18.69 25.52
C GLY A 298 -0.28 -17.83 26.44
N LEU A 299 0.65 -17.03 25.91
CA LEU A 299 1.56 -16.18 26.68
C LEU A 299 1.21 -14.71 26.45
N ASN A 300 1.25 -13.91 27.52
CA ASN A 300 1.12 -12.46 27.42
C ASN A 300 2.50 -11.81 27.53
N LEU A 301 2.72 -10.70 26.84
CA LEU A 301 3.96 -9.92 26.92
C LEU A 301 3.62 -8.50 27.35
N VAL A 302 4.36 -7.97 28.32
CA VAL A 302 4.21 -6.59 28.79
C VAL A 302 5.60 -5.96 28.87
N LEU A 303 5.79 -4.85 28.15
CA LEU A 303 7.01 -4.06 28.20
C LEU A 303 6.87 -2.92 29.20
N ASP A 304 7.87 -2.78 30.06
CA ASP A 304 8.00 -1.65 30.97
C ASP A 304 8.40 -0.37 30.21
N ASP A 305 7.96 0.80 30.70
CA ASP A 305 8.20 2.09 30.03
C ASP A 305 9.69 2.39 29.87
N GLN A 306 10.52 1.96 30.82
CA GLN A 306 11.98 2.11 30.74
C GLN A 306 12.59 1.33 29.57
N VAL A 307 12.00 0.20 29.19
CA VAL A 307 12.43 -0.58 28.02
C VAL A 307 12.05 0.16 26.75
N LYS A 308 10.85 0.76 26.70
CA LYS A 308 10.40 1.56 25.57
C LYS A 308 11.29 2.79 25.36
N ASP A 309 11.61 3.51 26.44
CA ASP A 309 12.57 4.62 26.45
C ASP A 309 13.94 4.19 25.90
N PHE A 310 14.45 3.05 26.38
CA PHE A 310 15.73 2.51 25.91
C PHE A 310 15.69 2.19 24.40
N LEU A 311 14.63 1.54 23.93
CA LEU A 311 14.47 1.21 22.51
C LEU A 311 14.33 2.46 21.65
N ALA A 312 13.58 3.47 22.11
CA ALA A 312 13.41 4.71 21.38
C ALA A 312 14.72 5.50 21.25
N GLN A 313 15.49 5.61 22.34
CA GLN A 313 16.78 6.31 22.34
C GLN A 313 17.84 5.60 21.48
N ASN A 314 17.88 4.27 21.49
CA ASN A 314 18.91 3.50 20.79
C ASN A 314 18.47 3.02 19.39
N GLY A 315 17.18 3.12 19.08
CA GLY A 315 16.58 2.65 17.83
C GLY A 315 16.21 3.78 16.87
N TYR A 316 16.29 5.03 17.31
CA TYR A 316 16.17 6.21 16.46
C TYR A 316 17.54 6.72 16.06
N ASP A 317 17.70 6.96 14.77
CA ASP A 317 18.89 7.59 14.21
C ASP A 317 18.44 8.78 13.35
N PRO A 318 19.01 9.99 13.51
CA PRO A 318 18.64 11.15 12.70
C PRO A 318 18.75 10.94 11.18
N ASP A 319 19.63 10.04 10.74
CA ASP A 319 19.90 9.74 9.33
C ASP A 319 18.99 8.63 8.78
N TYR A 320 18.61 7.68 9.64
CA TYR A 320 17.86 6.48 9.24
C TYR A 320 16.43 6.42 9.80
N GLY A 321 16.02 7.41 10.59
CA GLY A 321 14.74 7.48 11.28
C GLY A 321 14.50 6.27 12.17
N ALA A 322 13.28 5.72 12.14
CA ALA A 322 12.92 4.53 12.92
C ALA A 322 13.36 3.19 12.26
N ARG A 323 14.10 3.20 11.14
CA ARG A 323 14.54 1.96 10.46
C ARG A 323 15.39 1.03 11.36
N PRO A 324 16.34 1.53 12.18
CA PRO A 324 17.14 0.67 13.06
C PRO A 324 16.32 -0.04 14.14
N LEU A 325 15.19 0.54 14.53
CA LEU A 325 14.33 0.08 15.63
C LEU A 325 13.94 -1.40 15.50
N ARG A 326 13.52 -1.82 14.30
CA ARG A 326 13.13 -3.22 14.05
C ARG A 326 14.27 -4.20 14.33
N ARG A 327 15.50 -3.85 13.90
CA ARG A 327 16.70 -4.67 14.16
C ARG A 327 17.06 -4.68 15.64
N LEU A 328 16.89 -3.55 16.32
CA LEU A 328 17.14 -3.43 17.75
C LEU A 328 16.16 -4.30 18.56
N ILE A 329 14.86 -4.22 18.27
CA ILE A 329 13.83 -5.06 18.88
C ILE A 329 14.12 -6.54 18.64
N GLN A 330 14.45 -6.93 17.40
CA GLN A 330 14.79 -8.31 17.09
C GLN A 330 15.99 -8.80 17.93
N LYS A 331 17.06 -8.01 18.00
CA LYS A 331 18.30 -8.38 18.72
C LYS A 331 18.13 -8.40 20.24
N LYS A 332 17.36 -7.46 20.80
CA LYS A 332 17.29 -7.20 22.24
C LYS A 332 16.07 -7.82 22.91
N ILE A 333 15.00 -8.08 22.15
CA ILE A 333 13.76 -8.66 22.66
C ILE A 333 13.52 -10.02 22.02
N GLU A 334 13.33 -10.10 20.70
CA GLU A 334 12.88 -11.35 20.06
C GLU A 334 13.90 -12.50 20.22
N SER A 335 15.19 -12.25 19.96
CA SER A 335 16.22 -13.29 20.02
C SER A 335 16.45 -13.85 21.44
N PRO A 336 16.59 -13.00 22.49
CA PRO A 336 16.63 -13.50 23.87
C PRO A 336 15.35 -14.22 24.28
N LEU A 337 14.18 -13.67 23.93
CA LEU A 337 12.90 -14.28 24.26
C LEU A 337 12.73 -15.66 23.63
N ALA A 338 13.11 -15.82 22.35
CA ALA A 338 13.10 -17.12 21.68
C ALA A 338 13.99 -18.14 22.39
N SER A 339 15.14 -17.71 22.92
CA SER A 339 16.04 -18.60 23.68
C SER A 339 15.42 -19.07 24.99
N GLU A 340 14.73 -18.18 25.71
CA GLU A 340 14.03 -18.51 26.96
C GLU A 340 12.79 -19.39 26.73
N LEU A 341 12.05 -19.17 25.64
CA LEU A 341 10.94 -20.04 25.24
C LEU A 341 11.42 -21.47 24.93
N ILE A 342 12.53 -21.63 24.21
CA ILE A 342 13.11 -22.94 23.90
C ILE A 342 13.62 -23.65 25.16
N ARG A 343 14.09 -22.90 26.16
CA ARG A 343 14.49 -23.43 27.47
C ARG A 343 13.30 -23.88 28.33
N CYS A 344 12.07 -23.70 27.85
CA CYS A 344 10.83 -23.92 28.59
C CYS A 344 10.76 -23.09 29.88
N SER A 345 11.34 -21.89 29.87
CA SER A 345 11.34 -20.98 31.03
C SER A 345 9.96 -20.44 31.36
N PHE A 346 9.00 -20.52 30.42
CA PHE A 346 7.66 -19.94 30.52
C PHE A 346 6.58 -20.97 30.22
N GLN A 347 5.48 -20.91 30.98
CA GLN A 347 4.33 -21.78 30.82
C GLN A 347 3.11 -21.03 30.24
N PRO A 348 2.23 -21.72 29.49
CA PRO A 348 0.99 -21.13 29.01
C PRO A 348 0.17 -20.54 30.18
N GLY A 349 -0.36 -19.34 29.98
CA GLY A 349 -1.09 -18.54 30.96
C GLY A 349 -0.25 -17.50 31.70
N GLN A 350 1.08 -17.53 31.57
CA GLN A 350 1.97 -16.58 32.24
C GLN A 350 2.08 -15.26 31.48
N THR A 351 2.36 -14.20 32.25
CA THR A 351 2.67 -12.88 31.70
C THR A 351 4.16 -12.61 31.78
N ILE A 352 4.80 -12.50 30.62
CA ILE A 352 6.22 -12.18 30.48
C ILE A 352 6.36 -10.67 30.61
N ARG A 353 6.94 -10.21 31.73
CA ARG A 353 7.33 -8.81 31.92
C ARG A 353 8.76 -8.59 31.46
N VAL A 354 8.93 -7.65 30.54
CA VAL A 354 10.22 -7.19 30.04
C VAL A 354 10.61 -5.94 30.82
N LYS A 355 11.71 -6.01 31.58
CA LYS A 355 12.19 -4.93 32.44
C LYS A 355 13.66 -4.60 32.16
N MET A 356 14.08 -3.41 32.56
CA MET A 356 15.49 -3.03 32.58
C MET A 356 16.10 -3.38 33.95
N ASP A 357 17.26 -4.03 33.92
CA ASP A 357 18.10 -4.28 35.09
C ASP A 357 18.96 -3.06 35.45
N SER A 358 19.59 -3.04 36.63
CA SER A 358 20.47 -1.97 37.10
C SER A 358 21.63 -1.65 36.15
N ASP A 359 22.05 -2.62 35.34
CA ASP A 359 23.09 -2.49 34.31
C ASP A 359 22.55 -2.04 32.94
N GLN A 360 21.31 -1.56 32.86
CA GLN A 360 20.60 -1.25 31.62
C GLN A 360 20.51 -2.43 30.64
N LYS A 361 20.36 -3.65 31.17
CA LYS A 361 20.14 -4.86 30.38
C LYS A 361 18.67 -5.25 30.43
N ILE A 362 18.12 -5.64 29.28
CA ILE A 362 16.75 -6.18 29.22
C ILE A 362 16.74 -7.56 29.87
N GLN A 363 15.85 -7.74 30.84
CA GLN A 363 15.56 -9.01 31.50
C GLN A 363 14.09 -9.40 31.32
N PHE A 364 13.84 -10.70 31.30
CA PHE A 364 12.51 -11.30 31.20
C PHE A 364 12.17 -11.94 32.55
N SER A 365 10.99 -11.63 33.05
CA SER A 365 10.43 -12.22 34.28
C SER A 365 9.01 -12.70 34.00
N CYS A 366 8.54 -13.70 34.74
CA CYS A 366 7.16 -14.17 34.64
C CYS A 366 6.39 -13.97 35.93
N GLU A 367 5.12 -13.64 35.76
CA GLU A 367 4.07 -13.66 36.79
C GLU A 367 3.03 -14.74 36.47
#